data_AF-A0A9D4TQ47-F1
#
_entry.id   AF-A0A9D4TQ47-F1
#
_cell.length_a   1.000
_cell.length_b   1.000
_cell.length_c   1.000
_cell.angle_alpha   90.00
_cell.angle_beta   90.00
_cell.angle_gamma   90.00
#
_symmetry.space_group_name_H-M   'P 1'
#
loop_
_entity.id
_entity.type
_entity.pdbx_description
1 polymer ?
#
loop_
_entity_poly.entity_id
_entity_poly.type
_entity_poly.pdbx_seq_one_letter_code
_entity_poly.pdbx_strand_id
1 'polypeptide(L)'
;MADPLGALVVPTEPHDTTEQEDDPLVQHGGGGSAATDSQQPPAAPLTSSAPGSSPSSAVLPSAVPAQLPAARAAAFQAVLASEVVDMQRLRALAFDGIPDNERGLRPVVWRLLLGLLPPERAQWERVLRRRRAEYAQFCEELILDPKHLAHTPAHLEAAPGSKPNPLLSHSSGASNSSAANSDDGVPVGHNSGGGGAAGASESAAGALARLALSHDDHPLSTSSSSRWKAYFQDVEVQEQIERDVARTHPDMHFFSGASGAAATHRAHLRRALFVFAKLNPGLRYVQGMNELYAPLYWLYRTDPCDPPGAEAAEADAFFCFCDLMSEFRDHFCQQLDNSTVGIRATLARLSGAVRAADEELWEHLERAQRINAQFYAFRWITLALTQEFSFPDAMRLWDSLLSDPAGRTDCLLRLCTAMLLHVRQQLLEGDFASNMKLLQHYPPTDVSLILQRAEALKRMKSVIVLD
;
A
#
# COMPACT_ATOMS: atom_id res chain seq x y z
N MET A 1 -11.72 -0.08 28.25
CA MET A 1 -11.53 1.36 28.00
C MET A 1 -10.04 1.60 27.86
N ALA A 2 -9.55 1.80 26.64
CA ALA A 2 -8.25 2.38 26.32
C ALA A 2 -8.28 2.65 24.81
N ASP A 3 -8.06 3.91 24.46
CA ASP A 3 -8.15 4.50 23.13
C ASP A 3 -6.71 4.89 22.75
N PRO A 4 -6.14 4.43 21.61
CA PRO A 4 -4.79 4.84 21.23
C PRO A 4 -4.78 5.51 19.85
N LEU A 5 -5.33 6.72 19.74
CA LEU A 5 -4.97 7.65 18.67
C LEU A 5 -4.80 9.06 19.27
N GLY A 6 -3.67 9.25 19.95
CA GLY A 6 -3.24 10.56 20.43
C GLY A 6 -2.57 11.34 19.30
N ALA A 7 -3.31 12.27 18.68
CA ALA A 7 -2.76 13.26 17.76
C ALA A 7 -1.92 14.28 18.55
N LEU A 8 -0.65 14.44 18.17
CA LEU A 8 0.27 15.43 18.74
C LEU A 8 0.35 16.64 17.79
N VAL A 9 -0.11 17.78 18.31
CA VAL A 9 -0.05 19.12 17.69
C VAL A 9 1.37 19.67 17.83
N VAL A 10 1.96 20.17 16.74
CA VAL A 10 3.22 20.93 16.75
C VAL A 10 2.90 22.39 16.36
N PRO A 11 3.42 23.41 17.08
CA PRO A 11 3.13 24.81 16.80
C PRO A 11 4.02 25.37 15.68
N THR A 12 3.41 26.09 14.76
CA THR A 12 4.03 26.88 13.69
C THR A 12 4.25 28.33 14.12
N GLU A 13 5.44 28.89 13.85
CA GLU A 13 5.73 30.31 13.57
C GLU A 13 7.17 30.45 12.97
N PRO A 14 7.58 31.59 12.39
CA PRO A 14 7.08 32.17 11.14
C PRO A 14 8.21 32.38 10.09
N HIS A 15 7.81 32.65 8.85
CA HIS A 15 8.67 33.01 7.73
C HIS A 15 9.34 34.38 7.95
N ASP A 16 10.63 34.48 7.58
CA ASP A 16 11.28 35.74 7.26
C ASP A 16 11.91 35.68 5.85
N THR A 17 11.85 36.81 5.16
CA THR A 17 12.07 37.04 3.73
C THR A 17 13.29 37.94 3.53
N THR A 18 14.13 37.65 2.53
CA THR A 18 15.06 38.52 1.76
C THR A 18 16.21 37.65 1.20
N GLU A 19 16.91 37.86 0.08
CA GLU A 19 17.02 38.77 -1.07
C GLU A 19 17.90 37.96 -2.08
N GLN A 20 17.55 37.84 -3.36
CA GLN A 20 18.06 38.62 -4.52
C GLN A 20 19.57 38.52 -4.86
N GLU A 21 19.83 38.54 -6.18
CA GLU A 21 21.11 38.67 -6.93
C GLU A 21 21.91 37.35 -7.16
N ASP A 22 22.47 37.01 -8.32
CA ASP A 22 22.66 37.71 -9.60
C ASP A 22 23.01 36.67 -10.69
N ASP A 23 22.63 36.96 -11.94
CA ASP A 23 22.99 36.26 -13.18
C ASP A 23 24.23 36.97 -13.81
N PRO A 24 25.08 36.30 -14.60
CA PRO A 24 25.11 36.74 -16.01
C PRO A 24 25.42 35.66 -17.06
N LEU A 25 24.56 35.62 -18.08
CA LEU A 25 24.85 35.81 -19.53
C LEU A 25 26.20 35.32 -20.09
N VAL A 26 26.14 34.29 -20.95
CA VAL A 26 26.95 34.21 -22.20
C VAL A 26 26.09 33.67 -23.35
N GLN A 27 26.10 34.42 -24.45
CA GLN A 27 25.43 34.14 -25.73
C GLN A 27 26.34 33.46 -26.76
N HIS A 28 25.69 32.99 -27.83
CA HIS A 28 26.13 32.49 -29.15
C HIS A 28 26.25 30.96 -29.24
N GLY A 29 25.63 30.27 -30.19
CA GLY A 29 24.83 30.65 -31.34
C GLY A 29 24.83 29.49 -32.36
N GLY A 30 23.78 29.40 -33.18
CA GLY A 30 23.86 28.76 -34.50
C GLY A 30 23.36 27.31 -34.63
N GLY A 31 22.11 27.18 -35.08
CA GLY A 31 21.72 26.49 -36.32
C GLY A 31 21.99 24.99 -36.49
N GLY A 32 20.94 24.21 -36.77
CA GLY A 32 21.10 22.89 -37.39
C GLY A 32 19.88 21.99 -37.28
N SER A 33 19.02 22.05 -38.29
CA SER A 33 17.92 21.11 -38.55
C SER A 33 18.41 19.68 -38.78
N ALA A 34 17.78 18.66 -38.19
CA ALA A 34 17.44 17.39 -38.86
C ALA A 34 16.77 16.40 -37.90
N ALA A 35 15.78 15.71 -38.45
CA ALA A 35 14.99 14.62 -37.88
C ALA A 35 15.83 13.53 -37.20
N THR A 36 15.29 12.97 -36.10
CA THR A 36 15.70 11.65 -35.62
C THR A 36 14.48 10.76 -35.48
N ASP A 37 14.57 9.72 -36.30
CA ASP A 37 13.65 8.64 -36.53
C ASP A 37 13.57 7.71 -35.31
N SER A 38 12.39 7.12 -35.12
CA SER A 38 12.11 6.15 -34.08
C SER A 38 12.76 4.82 -34.45
N GLN A 39 13.79 4.37 -33.72
CA GLN A 39 14.29 2.99 -33.87
C GLN A 39 14.50 2.28 -32.54
N GLN A 40 13.56 1.37 -32.33
CA GLN A 40 13.54 0.23 -31.43
C GLN A 40 14.69 -0.74 -31.78
N PRO A 41 15.36 -1.38 -30.80
CA PRO A 41 16.43 -2.34 -31.09
C PRO A 41 15.88 -3.69 -31.58
N PRO A 42 16.55 -4.38 -32.52
CA PRO A 42 16.08 -5.66 -33.04
C PRO A 42 16.43 -6.84 -32.12
N ALA A 43 15.52 -7.81 -32.08
CA ALA A 43 15.61 -9.08 -31.38
C ALA A 43 16.72 -9.99 -31.93
N ALA A 44 17.45 -10.65 -31.03
CA ALA A 44 18.42 -11.70 -31.36
C ALA A 44 17.71 -13.06 -31.51
N PRO A 45 18.13 -13.92 -32.46
CA PRO A 45 17.47 -15.20 -32.72
C PRO A 45 17.91 -16.32 -31.77
N LEU A 46 16.94 -17.17 -31.43
CA LEU A 46 17.07 -18.43 -30.71
C LEU A 46 17.84 -19.46 -31.55
N THR A 47 18.86 -20.11 -30.97
CA THR A 47 19.38 -21.39 -31.47
C THR A 47 19.57 -22.38 -30.32
N SER A 48 19.06 -23.59 -30.55
CA SER A 48 19.13 -24.75 -29.66
C SER A 48 20.40 -25.57 -29.90
N SER A 49 21.01 -26.11 -28.86
CA SER A 49 21.46 -27.52 -28.78
C SER A 49 22.22 -27.82 -27.48
N ALA A 50 21.89 -28.96 -26.86
CA ALA A 50 22.62 -29.64 -25.78
C ALA A 50 23.44 -30.82 -26.38
N PRO A 51 24.05 -31.78 -25.63
CA PRO A 51 24.42 -31.85 -24.20
C PRO A 51 25.86 -32.40 -23.92
N GLY A 52 26.24 -32.51 -22.64
CA GLY A 52 27.38 -33.28 -22.08
C GLY A 52 28.45 -32.35 -21.47
N SER A 53 29.10 -32.60 -20.33
CA SER A 53 29.24 -33.76 -19.43
C SER A 53 29.87 -33.24 -18.12
N SER A 54 29.48 -33.79 -16.96
CA SER A 54 30.06 -33.47 -15.63
C SER A 54 31.53 -33.90 -15.49
N PRO A 55 32.25 -33.36 -14.48
CA PRO A 55 32.45 -34.18 -13.28
C PRO A 55 32.44 -33.43 -11.92
N SER A 56 31.84 -34.12 -10.94
CA SER A 56 32.17 -34.26 -9.52
C SER A 56 33.01 -33.19 -8.79
N SER A 57 32.43 -32.54 -7.77
CA SER A 57 33.16 -32.21 -6.53
C SER A 57 32.24 -32.05 -5.31
N ALA A 58 32.56 -32.83 -4.28
CA ALA A 58 32.30 -32.74 -2.83
C ALA A 58 31.13 -31.87 -2.31
N VAL A 59 30.07 -32.56 -1.87
CA VAL A 59 29.01 -32.01 -1.00
C VAL A 59 29.46 -32.11 0.47
N LEU A 60 29.55 -30.96 1.14
CA LEU A 60 29.57 -30.87 2.61
C LEU A 60 28.15 -31.11 3.17
N PRO A 61 27.98 -31.81 4.30
CA PRO A 61 26.65 -32.12 4.81
C PRO A 61 26.00 -30.89 5.47
N SER A 62 24.96 -30.36 4.84
CA SER A 62 24.00 -29.44 5.46
C SER A 62 23.11 -30.22 6.42
N ALA A 63 23.17 -29.89 7.71
CA ALA A 63 22.41 -30.55 8.76
C ALA A 63 21.17 -29.74 9.17
N VAL A 64 20.08 -29.89 8.41
CA VAL A 64 18.68 -30.04 8.87
C VAL A 64 17.91 -30.75 7.74
N PRO A 65 17.24 -31.91 7.95
CA PRO A 65 16.48 -32.55 6.87
C PRO A 65 15.32 -31.64 6.47
N ALA A 66 15.21 -31.32 5.17
CA ALA A 66 14.01 -30.75 4.60
C ALA A 66 12.84 -31.69 4.90
N GLN A 67 12.05 -31.37 5.92
CA GLN A 67 10.83 -32.13 6.24
C GLN A 67 9.92 -32.11 5.01
N LEU A 68 9.36 -33.26 4.64
CA LEU A 68 8.45 -33.40 3.51
C LEU A 68 7.37 -32.31 3.55
N PRO A 69 7.03 -31.64 2.42
CA PRO A 69 6.07 -30.54 2.39
C PRO A 69 4.73 -30.83 3.08
N ALA A 70 4.26 -32.08 3.04
CA ALA A 70 3.05 -32.53 3.74
C ALA A 70 3.17 -32.48 5.27
N ALA A 71 4.32 -32.87 5.83
CA ALA A 71 4.56 -32.83 7.27
C ALA A 71 4.61 -31.38 7.80
N ARG A 72 5.16 -30.45 7.01
CA ARG A 72 5.16 -29.03 7.34
C ARG A 72 3.75 -28.45 7.36
N ALA A 73 2.93 -28.74 6.35
CA ALA A 73 1.56 -28.26 6.31
C ALA A 73 0.71 -28.78 7.48
N ALA A 74 0.86 -30.06 7.83
CA ALA A 74 0.21 -30.64 9.01
C ALA A 74 0.62 -29.93 10.31
N ALA A 75 1.89 -29.50 10.44
CA ALA A 75 2.35 -28.73 11.59
C ALA A 75 1.67 -27.35 11.67
N PHE A 76 1.49 -26.65 10.54
CA PHE A 76 0.72 -25.40 10.51
C PHE A 76 -0.73 -25.62 10.90
N GLN A 77 -1.38 -26.63 10.33
CA GLN A 77 -2.77 -26.95 10.63
C GLN A 77 -2.97 -27.27 12.12
N ALA A 78 -2.06 -28.03 12.74
CA ALA A 78 -2.11 -28.32 14.18
C ALA A 78 -2.02 -27.03 15.02
N VAL A 79 -1.12 -26.11 14.67
CA VAL A 79 -0.97 -24.83 15.36
C VAL A 79 -2.23 -23.95 15.18
N LEU A 80 -2.76 -23.86 13.95
CA LEU A 80 -3.95 -23.07 13.63
C LEU A 80 -5.27 -23.70 14.14
N ALA A 81 -5.27 -25.00 14.44
CA ALA A 81 -6.42 -25.71 15.01
C ALA A 81 -6.63 -25.43 16.51
N SER A 82 -5.63 -24.88 17.19
CA SER A 82 -5.71 -24.55 18.61
C SER A 82 -6.71 -23.41 18.88
N GLU A 83 -7.38 -23.42 20.04
CA GLU A 83 -8.32 -22.35 20.44
C GLU A 83 -7.61 -20.99 20.54
N VAL A 84 -6.39 -21.01 21.06
CA VAL A 84 -5.45 -19.89 21.06
C VAL A 84 -4.23 -20.32 20.28
N VAL A 85 -3.92 -19.61 19.20
CA VAL A 85 -2.79 -19.92 18.33
C VAL A 85 -1.48 -19.58 19.04
N ASP A 86 -0.57 -20.56 19.13
CA ASP A 86 0.79 -20.33 19.60
C ASP A 86 1.57 -19.51 18.55
N MET A 87 1.66 -18.21 18.79
CA MET A 87 2.33 -17.27 17.90
C MET A 87 3.84 -17.49 17.83
N GLN A 88 4.48 -18.01 18.88
CA GLN A 88 5.91 -18.29 18.88
C GLN A 88 6.20 -19.50 17.98
N ARG A 89 5.40 -20.57 18.10
CA ARG A 89 5.51 -21.73 17.23
C ARG A 89 5.14 -21.40 15.80
N LEU A 90 4.11 -20.59 15.59
CA LEU A 90 3.68 -20.14 14.25
C LEU A 90 4.80 -19.36 13.56
N ARG A 91 5.42 -18.40 14.25
CA ARG A 91 6.57 -17.65 13.75
C ARG A 91 7.74 -18.57 13.37
N ALA A 92 8.09 -19.52 14.25
CA ALA A 92 9.16 -20.46 13.96
C ALA A 92 8.88 -21.32 12.71
N LEU A 93 7.63 -21.78 12.50
CA LEU A 93 7.26 -22.52 11.31
C LEU A 93 7.28 -21.65 10.04
N ALA A 94 6.71 -20.44 10.12
CA ALA A 94 6.62 -19.49 9.02
C ALA A 94 8.00 -19.00 8.56
N PHE A 95 8.97 -18.88 9.48
CA PHE A 95 10.32 -18.43 9.16
C PHE A 95 11.01 -19.31 8.10
N ASP A 96 10.77 -20.62 8.14
CA ASP A 96 11.30 -21.56 7.15
C ASP A 96 10.46 -21.63 5.86
N GLY A 97 9.42 -20.82 5.75
CA GLY A 97 8.55 -20.70 4.58
C GLY A 97 7.22 -21.42 4.75
N ILE A 98 6.16 -20.79 4.25
CA ILE A 98 4.80 -21.33 4.33
C ILE A 98 4.53 -22.17 3.07
N PRO A 99 4.13 -23.45 3.22
CA PRO A 99 3.86 -24.33 2.09
C PRO A 99 2.70 -23.83 1.20
N ASP A 100 2.89 -23.86 -0.11
CA ASP A 100 1.87 -23.50 -1.12
C ASP A 100 0.95 -24.66 -1.52
N ASN A 101 1.29 -25.89 -1.11
CA ASN A 101 0.54 -27.10 -1.46
C ASN A 101 -0.84 -27.18 -0.76
N GLU A 102 -1.00 -26.49 0.36
CA GLU A 102 -2.20 -26.51 1.18
C GLU A 102 -2.90 -25.16 1.10
N ARG A 103 -4.13 -25.22 0.59
CA ARG A 103 -4.93 -24.05 0.22
C ARG A 103 -5.24 -23.20 1.46
N GLY A 104 -5.10 -21.88 1.34
CA GLY A 104 -5.51 -20.91 2.36
C GLY A 104 -4.58 -20.77 3.58
N LEU A 105 -3.46 -21.51 3.66
CA LEU A 105 -2.53 -21.38 4.79
C LEU A 105 -1.85 -20.01 4.85
N ARG A 106 -1.12 -19.61 3.81
CA ARG A 106 -0.38 -18.34 3.79
C ARG A 106 -1.26 -17.12 4.12
N PRO A 107 -2.47 -16.96 3.52
CA PRO A 107 -3.40 -15.90 3.90
C PRO A 107 -3.69 -15.84 5.40
N VAL A 108 -4.09 -16.96 6.03
CA VAL A 108 -4.41 -16.98 7.47
C VAL A 108 -3.19 -16.63 8.32
N VAL A 109 -2.02 -17.19 7.98
CA VAL A 109 -0.78 -16.94 8.72
C VAL A 109 -0.36 -15.47 8.61
N TRP A 110 -0.42 -14.87 7.42
CA TRP A 110 -0.08 -13.46 7.25
C TRP A 110 -1.04 -12.53 7.99
N ARG A 111 -2.35 -12.82 8.01
CA ARG A 111 -3.31 -12.05 8.82
C ARG A 111 -2.97 -12.08 10.32
N LEU A 112 -2.44 -13.21 10.83
CA LEU A 112 -1.97 -13.33 12.22
C LEU A 112 -0.64 -12.57 12.45
N LEU A 113 0.32 -12.70 11.54
CA LEU A 113 1.64 -12.05 11.65
C LEU A 113 1.59 -10.53 11.46
N LEU A 114 0.59 -10.03 10.74
CA LEU A 114 0.32 -8.60 10.49
C LEU A 114 -0.80 -8.05 11.41
N GLY A 115 -1.14 -8.77 12.48
CA GLY A 115 -2.01 -8.25 13.54
C GLY A 115 -3.49 -8.03 13.16
N LEU A 116 -3.92 -8.44 11.97
CA LEU A 116 -5.33 -8.37 11.57
C LEU A 116 -6.19 -9.37 12.37
N LEU A 117 -5.69 -10.60 12.54
CA LEU A 117 -6.34 -11.62 13.35
C LEU A 117 -5.68 -11.72 14.74
N PRO A 118 -6.47 -11.80 15.82
CA PRO A 118 -5.92 -12.08 17.14
C PRO A 118 -5.56 -13.58 17.28
N PRO A 119 -4.75 -13.98 18.28
CA PRO A 119 -4.45 -15.39 18.52
C PRO A 119 -5.68 -16.23 18.88
N GLU A 120 -6.72 -15.65 19.49
CA GLU A 120 -7.94 -16.36 19.87
C GLU A 120 -8.84 -16.63 18.65
N ARG A 121 -8.90 -17.90 18.23
CA ARG A 121 -9.61 -18.33 17.02
C ARG A 121 -11.10 -18.02 17.04
N ALA A 122 -11.73 -18.10 18.21
CA ALA A 122 -13.15 -17.80 18.38
C ALA A 122 -13.52 -16.35 17.99
N GLN A 123 -12.54 -15.43 17.92
CA GLN A 123 -12.78 -14.02 17.60
C GLN A 123 -12.63 -13.69 16.12
N TRP A 124 -12.04 -14.58 15.30
CA TRP A 124 -11.60 -14.26 13.94
C TRP A 124 -12.73 -13.73 13.06
N GLU A 125 -13.87 -14.43 13.02
CA GLU A 125 -15.01 -14.03 12.19
C GLU A 125 -15.55 -12.65 12.59
N ARG A 126 -15.66 -12.39 13.90
CA ARG A 126 -16.13 -11.10 14.43
C ARG A 126 -15.16 -9.98 14.08
N VAL A 127 -13.85 -10.21 14.22
CA VAL A 127 -12.81 -9.22 13.92
C VAL A 127 -12.80 -8.91 12.42
N LEU A 128 -12.81 -9.91 11.55
CA LEU A 128 -12.85 -9.71 10.10
C LEU A 128 -14.10 -8.93 9.68
N ARG A 129 -15.28 -9.31 10.18
CA ARG A 129 -16.53 -8.60 9.89
C ARG A 129 -16.44 -7.12 10.30
N ARG A 130 -15.93 -6.85 11.51
CA ARG A 130 -15.77 -5.48 12.02
C ARG A 130 -14.80 -4.68 11.17
N ARG A 131 -13.62 -5.22 10.88
CA ARG A 131 -12.58 -4.55 10.08
C ARG A 131 -13.07 -4.27 8.66
N ARG A 132 -13.70 -5.24 8.00
CA ARG A 132 -14.27 -5.06 6.66
C ARG A 132 -15.33 -3.95 6.62
N ALA A 133 -16.20 -3.87 7.63
CA ALA A 133 -17.18 -2.79 7.75
C ALA A 133 -16.52 -1.41 8.01
N GLU A 134 -15.48 -1.37 8.85
CA GLU A 134 -14.69 -0.16 9.12
C GLU A 134 -14.02 0.36 7.85
N TYR A 135 -13.42 -0.51 7.04
CA TYR A 135 -12.85 -0.11 5.74
C TYR A 135 -13.89 0.40 4.75
N ALA A 136 -15.07 -0.23 4.70
CA ALA A 136 -16.17 0.24 3.86
C ALA A 136 -16.59 1.66 4.26
N GLN A 137 -16.69 1.94 5.57
CA GLN A 137 -16.97 3.27 6.08
C GLN A 137 -15.90 4.29 5.68
N PHE A 138 -14.61 3.92 5.76
CA PHE A 138 -13.54 4.80 5.28
C PHE A 138 -13.67 5.13 3.78
N CYS A 139 -14.03 4.15 2.95
CA CYS A 139 -14.27 4.38 1.53
C CYS A 139 -15.42 5.36 1.30
N GLU A 140 -16.53 5.22 2.04
CA GLU A 140 -17.70 6.10 1.93
C GLU A 140 -17.42 7.53 2.38
N GLU A 141 -16.67 7.71 3.46
CA GLU A 141 -16.42 9.03 4.06
C GLU A 141 -15.28 9.80 3.38
N LEU A 142 -14.23 9.11 2.93
CA LEU A 142 -12.99 9.75 2.47
C LEU A 142 -12.91 9.91 0.95
N ILE A 143 -13.68 9.13 0.18
CA ILE A 143 -13.66 9.21 -1.29
C ILE A 143 -14.76 10.16 -1.75
N LEU A 144 -14.36 11.35 -2.19
CA LEU A 144 -15.28 12.34 -2.75
C LEU A 144 -15.59 12.02 -4.22
N ASP A 145 -16.86 11.75 -4.52
CA ASP A 145 -17.35 11.67 -5.92
C ASP A 145 -17.77 13.07 -6.41
N PRO A 146 -17.21 13.58 -7.51
CA PRO A 146 -17.60 14.84 -8.15
C PRO A 146 -19.10 14.98 -8.39
N LYS A 147 -19.79 13.88 -8.70
CA LYS A 147 -21.24 13.88 -8.93
C LYS A 147 -22.02 14.20 -7.66
N HIS A 148 -21.54 13.77 -6.51
CA HIS A 148 -22.14 14.08 -5.21
C HIS A 148 -21.81 15.52 -4.76
N LEU A 149 -20.63 16.04 -5.12
CA LEU A 149 -20.26 17.45 -4.87
C LEU A 149 -21.11 18.43 -5.68
N ALA A 150 -21.49 18.06 -6.91
CA ALA A 150 -22.35 18.88 -7.76
C ALA A 150 -23.83 18.90 -7.34
N HIS A 151 -24.26 17.99 -6.46
CA HIS A 151 -25.67 17.79 -6.09
C HIS A 151 -25.95 17.94 -4.60
N THR A 152 -25.04 18.56 -3.83
CA THR A 152 -25.26 18.77 -2.40
C THR A 152 -26.50 19.66 -2.23
N PRO A 153 -27.62 19.16 -1.66
CA PRO A 153 -28.75 20.02 -1.35
C PRO A 153 -28.28 20.99 -0.27
N ALA A 154 -28.63 22.27 -0.40
CA ALA A 154 -28.49 23.23 0.69
C ALA A 154 -29.21 22.65 1.93
N HIS A 155 -28.46 22.06 2.86
CA HIS A 155 -29.01 21.51 4.08
C HIS A 155 -29.42 22.71 4.93
N LEU A 156 -30.74 22.93 5.03
CA LEU A 156 -31.45 23.71 6.05
C LEU A 156 -30.53 24.62 6.89
N GLU A 157 -30.16 25.78 6.35
CA GLU A 157 -29.88 26.91 7.23
C GLU A 157 -31.18 27.17 8.01
N ALA A 158 -31.12 26.98 9.32
CA ALA A 158 -32.16 27.47 10.21
C ALA A 158 -32.31 28.97 9.92
N ALA A 159 -33.48 29.35 9.40
CA ALA A 159 -33.80 30.73 9.08
C ALA A 159 -33.51 31.63 10.31
N PRO A 160 -32.78 32.75 10.15
CA PRO A 160 -32.53 33.66 11.24
C PRO A 160 -33.84 34.42 11.51
N GLY A 161 -34.58 34.01 12.53
CA GLY A 161 -35.70 34.79 13.05
C GLY A 161 -37.00 34.01 13.27
N SER A 162 -37.00 33.06 14.20
CA SER A 162 -38.23 32.76 14.96
C SER A 162 -37.95 32.91 16.44
N LYS A 163 -38.65 33.85 17.07
CA LYS A 163 -38.54 34.18 18.49
C LYS A 163 -38.94 32.95 19.33
N PRO A 164 -38.36 32.75 20.53
CA PRO A 164 -38.81 31.69 21.42
C PRO A 164 -40.17 32.09 21.99
N ASN A 165 -41.19 31.26 21.79
CA ASN A 165 -42.43 31.37 22.56
C ASN A 165 -42.27 30.51 23.81
N PRO A 166 -42.28 31.09 25.03
CA PRO A 166 -42.36 30.33 26.25
C PRO A 166 -43.84 29.98 26.48
N LEU A 167 -44.09 28.77 26.98
CA LEU A 167 -45.18 28.37 27.90
C LEU A 167 -45.76 26.99 27.59
N LEU A 168 -45.85 26.19 28.66
CA LEU A 168 -46.67 25.00 28.91
C LEU A 168 -46.12 23.68 28.33
N SER A 169 -45.36 22.85 29.06
CA SER A 169 -45.71 22.03 30.24
C SER A 169 -47.00 21.22 30.08
N HIS A 170 -46.87 19.89 29.87
CA HIS A 170 -47.32 18.83 30.80
C HIS A 170 -47.49 17.47 30.10
N SER A 171 -46.95 16.44 30.78
CA SER A 171 -47.46 15.07 30.97
C SER A 171 -47.91 14.25 29.75
N SER A 172 -47.25 13.13 29.44
CA SER A 172 -47.57 11.77 29.94
C SER A 172 -48.73 11.10 29.22
N GLY A 173 -48.52 9.85 28.78
CA GLY A 173 -49.58 8.85 28.76
C GLY A 173 -49.87 8.15 27.43
N ALA A 174 -49.41 6.90 27.36
CA ALA A 174 -50.13 5.70 26.91
C ALA A 174 -50.67 5.59 25.46
N SER A 175 -50.16 4.55 24.79
CA SER A 175 -50.89 3.37 24.30
C SER A 175 -52.36 3.57 23.85
N ASN A 176 -52.68 3.28 22.59
CA ASN A 176 -53.23 1.98 22.15
C ASN A 176 -53.80 2.02 20.71
N SER A 177 -53.46 0.98 19.96
CA SER A 177 -54.28 0.14 19.07
C SER A 177 -55.34 0.72 18.11
N SER A 178 -55.26 0.16 16.88
CA SER A 178 -56.33 -0.53 16.13
C SER A 178 -57.09 0.19 14.99
N ALA A 179 -57.02 -0.50 13.85
CA ALA A 179 -58.10 -0.92 12.96
C ALA A 179 -58.75 0.09 11.97
N ALA A 180 -58.42 -0.14 10.70
CA ALA A 180 -59.32 -0.48 9.58
C ALA A 180 -60.76 0.10 9.53
N ASN A 181 -61.01 0.90 8.48
CA ASN A 181 -62.11 0.79 7.50
C ASN A 181 -61.84 1.84 6.40
N SER A 182 -61.74 1.51 5.11
CA SER A 182 -62.85 1.24 4.17
C SER A 182 -63.85 2.38 4.14
N ASP A 183 -63.84 3.24 3.11
CA ASP A 183 -65.02 3.46 2.25
C ASP A 183 -64.71 4.34 1.03
N ASP A 184 -65.51 4.09 0.00
CA ASP A 184 -65.57 4.62 -1.36
C ASP A 184 -65.78 6.14 -1.52
N GLY A 185 -65.50 6.65 -2.73
CA GLY A 185 -66.08 7.94 -3.15
C GLY A 185 -65.44 8.65 -4.34
N VAL A 186 -65.60 8.11 -5.55
CA VAL A 186 -65.45 8.88 -6.81
C VAL A 186 -66.66 9.82 -6.98
N PRO A 187 -66.45 11.02 -7.54
CA PRO A 187 -67.33 11.41 -8.64
C PRO A 187 -66.61 12.03 -9.84
N VAL A 188 -67.07 11.62 -11.02
CA VAL A 188 -66.79 12.20 -12.34
C VAL A 188 -67.89 13.23 -12.66
N GLY A 189 -67.55 14.34 -13.32
CA GLY A 189 -68.56 15.30 -13.80
C GLY A 189 -68.07 16.38 -14.76
N HIS A 190 -68.10 16.05 -16.06
CA HIS A 190 -68.54 16.88 -17.21
C HIS A 190 -67.92 18.26 -17.55
N ASN A 191 -67.07 18.24 -18.59
CA ASN A 191 -67.23 18.78 -19.96
C ASN A 191 -67.68 20.23 -20.29
N SER A 192 -67.05 20.74 -21.38
CA SER A 192 -67.43 21.82 -22.33
C SER A 192 -66.95 23.24 -21.95
N GLY A 193 -66.39 24.10 -22.79
CA GLY A 193 -66.10 24.13 -24.24
C GLY A 193 -66.11 25.61 -24.70
N GLY A 194 -65.21 26.03 -25.61
CA GLY A 194 -65.43 27.23 -26.46
C GLY A 194 -64.39 28.37 -26.44
N GLY A 195 -63.56 28.39 -27.49
CA GLY A 195 -63.04 29.50 -28.32
C GLY A 195 -62.88 30.95 -27.85
N GLY A 196 -61.75 31.57 -28.25
CA GLY A 196 -61.59 33.03 -28.32
C GLY A 196 -60.13 33.47 -28.50
N ALA A 197 -59.85 34.35 -29.46
CA ALA A 197 -58.54 34.63 -30.04
C ALA A 197 -57.72 35.77 -29.38
N ALA A 198 -56.42 35.75 -29.70
CA ALA A 198 -55.49 36.88 -29.87
C ALA A 198 -54.98 37.66 -28.64
N GLY A 199 -53.65 37.62 -28.47
CA GLY A 199 -52.87 38.54 -27.64
C GLY A 199 -51.42 38.09 -27.53
N ALA A 200 -50.55 38.60 -28.41
CA ALA A 200 -49.13 38.32 -28.41
C ALA A 200 -48.43 38.92 -27.17
N SER A 201 -47.56 38.13 -26.53
CA SER A 201 -46.43 38.62 -25.74
C SER A 201 -45.39 37.50 -25.65
N GLU A 202 -44.28 37.67 -26.37
CA GLU A 202 -43.07 36.88 -26.18
C GLU A 202 -42.61 36.95 -24.72
N SER A 203 -42.26 35.81 -24.12
CA SER A 203 -41.34 35.77 -22.98
C SER A 203 -40.69 34.40 -22.87
N ALA A 204 -39.35 34.43 -22.90
CA ALA A 204 -38.39 33.35 -22.87
C ALA A 204 -38.74 32.17 -21.93
N ALA A 205 -39.27 31.09 -22.50
CA ALA A 205 -39.28 29.78 -21.86
C ALA A 205 -38.00 29.03 -22.23
N GLY A 206 -36.94 29.28 -21.45
CA GLY A 206 -35.65 28.61 -21.63
C GLY A 206 -34.66 28.81 -20.49
N ALA A 207 -35.13 29.16 -19.29
CA ALA A 207 -34.28 29.25 -18.11
C ALA A 207 -34.35 27.90 -17.37
N LEU A 208 -33.34 27.06 -17.58
CA LEU A 208 -33.03 25.98 -16.64
C LEU A 208 -32.98 26.59 -15.24
N ALA A 209 -33.85 26.10 -14.34
CA ALA A 209 -33.84 26.53 -12.94
C ALA A 209 -32.43 26.29 -12.40
N ARG A 210 -31.69 27.39 -12.15
CA ARG A 210 -30.40 27.32 -11.47
C ARG A 210 -30.68 26.78 -10.08
N LEU A 211 -30.33 25.51 -9.86
CA LEU A 211 -30.24 24.93 -8.52
C LEU A 211 -29.39 25.89 -7.68
N ALA A 212 -29.96 26.38 -6.59
CA ALA A 212 -29.28 27.25 -5.65
C ALA A 212 -28.18 26.42 -4.97
N LEU A 213 -26.98 26.44 -5.57
CA LEU A 213 -25.75 25.93 -4.96
C LEU A 213 -25.48 26.77 -3.71
N SER A 214 -25.10 26.15 -2.60
CA SER A 214 -24.61 26.90 -1.44
C SER A 214 -23.47 27.82 -1.90
N HIS A 215 -23.60 29.12 -1.65
CA HIS A 215 -22.81 30.16 -2.30
C HIS A 215 -21.29 30.10 -1.98
N ASP A 216 -20.88 29.28 -1.02
CA ASP A 216 -19.50 29.21 -0.52
C ASP A 216 -18.70 27.96 -0.93
N ASP A 217 -19.35 26.88 -1.38
CA ASP A 217 -18.67 25.63 -1.78
C ASP A 217 -18.91 25.33 -3.26
N HIS A 218 -17.92 25.69 -4.07
CA HIS A 218 -17.95 25.60 -5.54
C HIS A 218 -16.54 25.28 -6.07
N PRO A 219 -16.40 24.81 -7.32
CA PRO A 219 -15.10 24.39 -7.89
C PRO A 219 -13.98 25.43 -7.84
N LEU A 220 -14.31 26.72 -7.71
CA LEU A 220 -13.33 27.81 -7.62
C LEU A 220 -13.19 28.36 -6.20
N SER A 221 -13.84 27.74 -5.21
CA SER A 221 -13.78 28.18 -3.81
C SER A 221 -12.37 28.02 -3.26
N THR A 222 -11.82 29.11 -2.73
CA THR A 222 -10.51 29.14 -2.06
C THR A 222 -10.62 28.88 -0.56
N SER A 223 -11.84 28.79 -0.02
CA SER A 223 -12.11 28.54 1.40
C SER A 223 -11.44 27.24 1.88
N SER A 224 -10.89 27.25 3.10
CA SER A 224 -10.33 26.06 3.74
C SER A 224 -11.38 24.98 4.04
N SER A 225 -12.66 25.35 4.14
CA SER A 225 -13.78 24.44 4.36
C SER A 225 -14.41 23.89 3.07
N SER A 226 -13.90 24.29 1.89
CA SER A 226 -14.43 23.89 0.59
C SER A 226 -14.17 22.40 0.30
N ARG A 227 -15.24 21.65 0.00
CA ARG A 227 -15.14 20.25 -0.42
C ARG A 227 -14.52 20.16 -1.83
N TRP A 228 -14.71 21.17 -2.66
CA TRP A 228 -14.06 21.27 -3.96
C TRP A 228 -12.55 21.47 -3.85
N LYS A 229 -12.09 22.32 -2.92
CA LYS A 229 -10.66 22.51 -2.66
C LYS A 229 -10.01 21.22 -2.15
N ALA A 230 -10.68 20.52 -1.23
CA ALA A 230 -10.26 19.21 -0.76
C ALA A 230 -10.22 18.18 -1.91
N TYR A 231 -11.23 18.19 -2.78
CA TYR A 231 -11.27 17.33 -3.97
C TYR A 231 -10.08 17.59 -4.91
N PHE A 232 -9.74 18.85 -5.23
CA PHE A 232 -8.59 19.13 -6.11
C PHE A 232 -7.25 18.73 -5.50
N GLN A 233 -7.09 18.82 -4.17
CA GLN A 233 -5.90 18.28 -3.49
C GLN A 233 -5.86 16.75 -3.57
N ASP A 234 -7.02 16.11 -3.51
CA ASP A 234 -7.14 14.66 -3.64
C ASP A 234 -6.84 14.17 -5.07
N VAL A 235 -7.17 14.96 -6.10
CA VAL A 235 -6.88 14.64 -7.51
C VAL A 235 -5.38 14.41 -7.72
N GLU A 236 -4.51 15.29 -7.19
CA GLU A 236 -3.06 15.14 -7.35
C GLU A 236 -2.54 13.81 -6.78
N VAL A 237 -3.01 13.45 -5.57
CA VAL A 237 -2.66 12.17 -4.92
C VAL A 237 -3.22 10.99 -5.71
N GLN A 238 -4.45 11.08 -6.19
CA GLN A 238 -5.09 10.02 -6.98
C GLN A 238 -4.38 9.80 -8.32
N GLU A 239 -3.96 10.86 -9.01
CA GLU A 239 -3.21 10.77 -10.27
C GLU A 239 -1.82 10.16 -10.07
N GLN A 240 -1.15 10.49 -8.95
CA GLN A 240 0.11 9.86 -8.59
C GLN A 240 -0.07 8.35 -8.36
N ILE A 241 -1.06 7.96 -7.56
CA ILE A 241 -1.39 6.56 -7.29
C ILE A 241 -1.76 5.85 -8.60
N GLU A 242 -2.55 6.47 -9.47
CA GLU A 242 -2.97 5.90 -10.75
C GLU A 242 -1.77 5.56 -11.65
N ARG A 243 -0.80 6.47 -11.77
CA ARG A 243 0.43 6.24 -12.53
C ARG A 243 1.24 5.08 -11.99
N ASP A 244 1.34 4.94 -10.67
CA ASP A 244 2.09 3.86 -10.03
C ASP A 244 1.36 2.51 -10.11
N VAL A 245 0.04 2.50 -9.90
CA VAL A 245 -0.79 1.30 -10.03
C VAL A 245 -0.77 0.78 -11.48
N ALA A 246 -0.76 1.66 -12.48
CA ALA A 246 -0.69 1.26 -13.88
C ALA A 246 0.61 0.50 -14.25
N ARG A 247 1.71 0.76 -13.53
CA ARG A 247 3.02 0.12 -13.75
C ARG A 247 3.40 -0.91 -12.68
N THR A 248 2.49 -1.25 -11.77
CA THR A 248 2.73 -2.24 -10.70
C THR A 248 2.76 -3.65 -11.28
N HIS A 249 3.86 -4.38 -11.05
CA HIS A 249 4.09 -5.75 -11.56
C HIS A 249 3.62 -5.95 -13.02
N PRO A 250 4.24 -5.27 -14.00
CA PRO A 250 3.76 -5.25 -15.39
C PRO A 250 3.72 -6.63 -16.04
N ASP A 251 4.59 -7.55 -15.59
CA ASP A 251 4.67 -8.92 -16.11
C ASP A 251 3.53 -9.84 -15.59
N MET A 252 2.75 -9.39 -14.61
CA MET A 252 1.65 -10.15 -14.04
C MET A 252 0.32 -9.72 -14.63
N HIS A 253 -0.29 -10.59 -15.44
CA HIS A 253 -1.63 -10.36 -16.03
C HIS A 253 -2.71 -10.07 -14.98
N PHE A 254 -2.52 -10.51 -13.73
CA PHE A 254 -3.37 -10.14 -12.61
C PHE A 254 -3.45 -8.62 -12.40
N PHE A 255 -2.35 -7.88 -12.52
CA PHE A 255 -2.30 -6.42 -12.35
C PHE A 255 -2.38 -5.67 -13.67
N SER A 256 -1.66 -6.12 -14.70
CA SER A 256 -1.49 -5.41 -15.98
C SER A 256 -2.48 -5.82 -17.07
N GLY A 257 -3.26 -6.89 -16.85
CA GLY A 257 -4.17 -7.42 -17.87
C GLY A 257 -5.22 -6.41 -18.36
N ALA A 258 -5.65 -6.59 -19.61
CA ALA A 258 -6.74 -5.82 -20.22
C ALA A 258 -8.14 -6.31 -19.80
N SER A 259 -8.21 -7.41 -19.03
CA SER A 259 -9.48 -7.98 -18.56
C SER A 259 -10.19 -7.06 -17.56
N GLY A 260 -11.53 -7.17 -17.48
CA GLY A 260 -12.32 -6.45 -16.48
C GLY A 260 -11.92 -6.79 -15.03
N ALA A 261 -11.42 -8.02 -14.80
CA ALA A 261 -10.90 -8.43 -13.49
C ALA A 261 -9.62 -7.64 -13.12
N ALA A 262 -8.66 -7.52 -14.03
CA ALA A 262 -7.44 -6.75 -13.80
C ALA A 262 -7.73 -5.25 -13.61
N ALA A 263 -8.69 -4.69 -14.36
CA ALA A 263 -9.17 -3.32 -14.14
C ALA A 263 -9.78 -3.14 -12.73
N THR A 264 -10.55 -4.13 -12.27
CA THR A 264 -11.09 -4.16 -10.90
C THR A 264 -9.95 -4.20 -9.88
N HIS A 265 -8.94 -5.04 -10.07
CA HIS A 265 -7.79 -5.13 -9.17
C HIS A 265 -7.03 -3.79 -9.07
N ARG A 266 -6.78 -3.11 -10.19
CA ARG A 266 -6.20 -1.76 -10.18
C ARG A 266 -7.07 -0.75 -9.45
N ALA A 267 -8.39 -0.81 -9.60
CA ALA A 267 -9.31 0.05 -8.84
C ALA A 267 -9.23 -0.19 -7.33
N HIS A 268 -9.07 -1.44 -6.89
CA HIS A 268 -8.92 -1.80 -5.48
C HIS A 268 -7.61 -1.28 -4.90
N LEU A 269 -6.50 -1.44 -5.64
CA LEU A 269 -5.20 -0.86 -5.28
C LEU A 269 -5.30 0.67 -5.12
N ARG A 270 -5.91 1.35 -6.09
CA ARG A 270 -6.08 2.81 -6.07
C ARG A 270 -6.84 3.27 -4.84
N ARG A 271 -8.00 2.66 -4.55
CA ARG A 271 -8.83 3.03 -3.41
C ARG A 271 -8.11 2.82 -2.09
N ALA A 272 -7.52 1.64 -1.87
CA ALA A 272 -6.85 1.33 -0.61
C ALA A 272 -5.66 2.26 -0.34
N LEU A 273 -4.82 2.53 -1.34
CA LEU A 273 -3.69 3.45 -1.22
C LEU A 273 -4.15 4.90 -0.99
N PHE A 274 -5.25 5.31 -1.63
CA PHE A 274 -5.82 6.64 -1.44
C PHE A 274 -6.42 6.80 -0.02
N VAL A 275 -7.21 5.83 0.45
CA VAL A 275 -7.75 5.78 1.81
C VAL A 275 -6.60 5.84 2.83
N PHE A 276 -5.52 5.09 2.61
CA PHE A 276 -4.33 5.14 3.46
C PHE A 276 -3.72 6.55 3.50
N ALA A 277 -3.55 7.19 2.35
CA ALA A 277 -3.00 8.53 2.26
C ALA A 277 -3.86 9.58 2.99
N LYS A 278 -5.20 9.44 2.93
CA LYS A 278 -6.15 10.32 3.62
C LYS A 278 -6.11 10.14 5.14
N LEU A 279 -5.97 8.89 5.61
CA LEU A 279 -5.86 8.59 7.04
C LEU A 279 -4.50 8.98 7.64
N ASN A 280 -3.47 9.14 6.80
CA ASN A 280 -2.11 9.48 7.23
C ASN A 280 -1.65 10.80 6.60
N PRO A 281 -2.25 11.96 6.91
CA PRO A 281 -1.95 13.23 6.23
C PRO A 281 -0.49 13.70 6.40
N GLY A 282 0.19 13.28 7.47
CA GLY A 282 1.63 13.56 7.68
C GLY A 282 2.58 12.72 6.81
N LEU A 283 2.13 11.55 6.36
CA LEU A 283 2.91 10.64 5.50
C LEU A 283 2.50 10.77 4.03
N ARG A 284 1.18 10.82 3.78
CA ARG A 284 0.52 10.77 2.47
C ARG A 284 0.90 9.50 1.70
N TYR A 285 0.60 9.47 0.42
CA TYR A 285 1.09 8.44 -0.49
C TYR A 285 2.52 8.75 -0.92
N VAL A 286 3.40 7.75 -0.87
CA VAL A 286 4.76 7.84 -1.41
C VAL A 286 4.95 6.75 -2.45
N GLN A 287 5.56 7.11 -3.58
CA GLN A 287 5.88 6.20 -4.67
C GLN A 287 6.63 4.98 -4.16
N GLY A 288 6.14 3.78 -4.49
CA GLY A 288 6.66 2.51 -3.98
C GLY A 288 5.72 1.80 -3.01
N MET A 289 4.82 2.51 -2.32
CA MET A 289 3.79 1.89 -1.46
C MET A 289 2.90 0.91 -2.23
N ASN A 290 2.67 1.16 -3.51
CA ASN A 290 1.96 0.25 -4.41
C ASN A 290 2.61 -1.15 -4.49
N GLU A 291 3.95 -1.22 -4.45
CA GLU A 291 4.72 -2.46 -4.50
C GLU A 291 4.68 -3.23 -3.17
N LEU A 292 4.43 -2.55 -2.05
CA LEU A 292 4.23 -3.18 -0.75
C LEU A 292 2.80 -3.69 -0.57
N TYR A 293 1.82 -2.96 -1.09
CA TYR A 293 0.41 -3.34 -1.01
C TYR A 293 0.07 -4.50 -1.96
N ALA A 294 0.67 -4.54 -3.15
CA ALA A 294 0.33 -5.51 -4.18
C ALA A 294 0.47 -6.99 -3.74
N PRO A 295 1.56 -7.42 -3.06
CA PRO A 295 1.69 -8.78 -2.53
C PRO A 295 0.56 -9.18 -1.57
N LEU A 296 0.18 -8.27 -0.67
CA LEU A 296 -0.90 -8.49 0.31
C LEU A 296 -2.25 -8.65 -0.39
N TYR A 297 -2.57 -7.75 -1.31
CA TYR A 297 -3.83 -7.81 -2.05
C TYR A 297 -3.92 -9.07 -2.92
N TRP A 298 -2.85 -9.42 -3.64
CA TRP A 298 -2.82 -10.64 -4.44
C TRP A 298 -3.05 -11.87 -3.56
N LEU A 299 -2.38 -11.96 -2.41
CA LEU A 299 -2.51 -13.09 -1.48
C LEU A 299 -3.95 -13.31 -1.04
N TYR A 300 -4.63 -12.26 -0.59
CA TYR A 300 -6.01 -12.38 -0.11
C TYR A 300 -7.02 -12.51 -1.25
N ARG A 301 -6.77 -11.91 -2.41
CA ARG A 301 -7.69 -12.01 -3.55
C ARG A 301 -7.68 -13.39 -4.20
N THR A 302 -6.55 -14.08 -4.14
CA THR A 302 -6.36 -15.43 -4.69
C THR A 302 -6.60 -16.53 -3.66
N ASP A 303 -6.94 -16.18 -2.41
CA ASP A 303 -7.27 -17.13 -1.34
C ASP A 303 -8.50 -17.97 -1.73
N PRO A 304 -8.36 -19.30 -1.90
CA PRO A 304 -9.48 -20.17 -2.26
C PRO A 304 -10.38 -20.52 -1.06
N CYS A 305 -9.92 -20.29 0.18
CA CYS A 305 -10.59 -20.73 1.41
C CYS A 305 -11.46 -19.64 2.05
N ASP A 306 -11.22 -18.38 1.70
CA ASP A 306 -12.06 -17.25 2.06
C ASP A 306 -12.58 -16.63 0.75
N PRO A 307 -13.74 -17.07 0.22
CA PRO A 307 -14.39 -16.41 -0.88
C PRO A 307 -15.45 -15.40 -0.41
N PRO A 308 -15.13 -14.26 0.22
CA PRO A 308 -15.99 -13.11 0.11
C PRO A 308 -15.69 -12.39 -1.22
N GLY A 309 -16.60 -11.51 -1.63
CA GLY A 309 -16.40 -10.67 -2.80
C GLY A 309 -15.06 -9.93 -2.77
N ALA A 310 -14.66 -9.39 -3.93
CA ALA A 310 -13.37 -8.70 -4.10
C ALA A 310 -13.09 -7.61 -3.06
N GLU A 311 -14.13 -7.04 -2.44
CA GLU A 311 -14.08 -6.03 -1.37
C GLU A 311 -13.46 -6.53 -0.07
N ALA A 312 -13.66 -7.79 0.31
CA ALA A 312 -13.10 -8.30 1.55
C ALA A 312 -11.59 -8.54 1.46
N ALA A 313 -11.11 -8.98 0.30
CA ALA A 313 -9.68 -9.10 0.04
C ALA A 313 -8.98 -7.73 0.09
N GLU A 314 -9.64 -6.69 -0.43
CA GLU A 314 -9.15 -5.31 -0.35
C GLU A 314 -9.08 -4.81 1.10
N ALA A 315 -10.15 -4.99 1.88
CA ALA A 315 -10.17 -4.58 3.29
C ALA A 315 -9.11 -5.31 4.13
N ASP A 316 -8.98 -6.64 3.97
CA ASP A 316 -7.98 -7.44 4.68
C ASP A 316 -6.55 -6.99 4.32
N ALA A 317 -6.30 -6.76 3.02
CA ALA A 317 -5.03 -6.23 2.54
C ALA A 317 -4.73 -4.85 3.12
N PHE A 318 -5.73 -3.97 3.18
CA PHE A 318 -5.60 -2.62 3.71
C PHE A 318 -5.13 -2.60 5.17
N PHE A 319 -5.76 -3.38 6.06
CA PHE A 319 -5.33 -3.39 7.47
C PHE A 319 -3.97 -4.06 7.66
N CYS A 320 -3.69 -5.14 6.91
CA CYS A 320 -2.37 -5.77 6.93
C CYS A 320 -1.28 -4.82 6.42
N PHE A 321 -1.60 -4.00 5.42
CA PHE A 321 -0.73 -2.96 4.89
C PHE A 321 -0.52 -1.85 5.92
N CYS A 322 -1.56 -1.42 6.65
CA CYS A 322 -1.41 -0.43 7.72
C CYS A 322 -0.47 -0.93 8.83
N ASP A 323 -0.57 -2.19 9.23
CA ASP A 323 0.34 -2.79 10.22
C ASP A 323 1.78 -2.85 9.70
N LEU A 324 1.98 -3.28 8.45
CA LEU A 324 3.28 -3.27 7.79
C LEU A 324 3.88 -1.85 7.77
N MET A 325 3.09 -0.88 7.31
CA MET A 325 3.51 0.52 7.22
C MET A 325 3.80 1.15 8.58
N SER A 326 3.20 0.66 9.67
CA SER A 326 3.47 1.21 11.00
C SER A 326 4.95 1.12 11.40
N GLU A 327 5.68 0.12 10.90
CA GLU A 327 7.12 -0.07 11.11
C GLU A 327 7.97 0.66 10.05
N PHE A 328 7.53 0.65 8.78
CA PHE A 328 8.27 1.26 7.67
C PHE A 328 7.99 2.76 7.46
N ARG A 329 7.00 3.35 8.14
CA ARG A 329 6.56 4.75 7.92
C ARG A 329 7.71 5.75 8.01
N ASP A 330 8.66 5.55 8.92
CA ASP A 330 9.73 6.50 9.19
C ASP A 330 10.72 6.56 8.00
N HIS A 331 10.77 5.52 7.16
CA HIS A 331 11.57 5.50 5.92
C HIS A 331 10.96 6.35 4.80
N PHE A 332 9.67 6.63 4.86
CA PHE A 332 8.93 7.41 3.86
C PHE A 332 8.74 8.88 4.29
N CYS A 333 9.03 9.20 5.56
CA CYS A 333 8.93 10.56 6.08
C CYS A 333 10.24 11.32 5.84
N GLN A 334 10.27 12.17 4.81
CA GLN A 334 11.46 12.96 4.44
C GLN A 334 12.02 13.80 5.61
N GLN A 335 11.15 14.26 6.51
CA GLN A 335 11.55 15.02 7.70
C GLN A 335 12.42 14.18 8.67
N LEU A 336 12.24 12.86 8.65
CA LEU A 336 12.97 11.93 9.50
C LEU A 336 14.25 11.42 8.85
N ASP A 337 14.58 11.79 7.60
CA ASP A 337 15.74 11.27 6.89
C ASP A 337 17.05 11.43 7.66
N ASN A 338 17.20 12.55 8.39
CA ASN A 338 18.40 12.84 9.19
C ASN A 338 18.29 12.37 10.66
N SER A 339 17.19 11.71 11.02
CA SER A 339 16.96 11.17 12.36
C SER A 339 17.52 9.76 12.52
N THR A 340 17.60 9.29 13.76
CA THR A 340 18.02 7.92 14.10
C THR A 340 17.03 6.84 13.67
N VAL A 341 15.81 7.23 13.31
CA VAL A 341 14.73 6.31 12.89
C VAL A 341 14.46 6.35 11.39
N GLY A 342 15.04 7.32 10.68
CA GLY A 342 14.84 7.49 9.24
C GLY A 342 15.62 6.51 8.36
N ILE A 343 15.47 6.69 7.06
CA ILE A 343 16.09 5.82 6.05
C ILE A 343 17.63 5.89 6.10
N ARG A 344 18.24 7.06 6.35
CA ARG A 344 19.71 7.19 6.42
C ARG A 344 20.29 6.41 7.59
N ALA A 345 19.64 6.43 8.75
CA ALA A 345 20.06 5.62 9.89
C ALA A 345 19.94 4.12 9.59
N THR A 346 18.89 3.71 8.88
CA THR A 346 18.71 2.31 8.46
C THR A 346 19.78 1.88 7.44
N LEU A 347 20.14 2.75 6.49
CA LEU A 347 21.25 2.52 5.56
C LEU A 347 22.61 2.46 6.29
N ALA A 348 22.82 3.28 7.31
CA ALA A 348 24.02 3.20 8.14
C ALA A 348 24.08 1.90 8.95
N ARG A 349 22.93 1.40 9.44
CA ARG A 349 22.84 0.08 10.07
C ARG A 349 23.15 -1.05 9.09
N LEU A 350 22.72 -0.95 7.83
CA LEU A 350 23.11 -1.90 6.78
C LEU A 350 24.63 -1.89 6.58
N SER A 351 25.22 -0.71 6.40
CA SER A 351 26.66 -0.52 6.24
C SER A 351 27.44 -1.16 7.41
N GLY A 352 27.04 -0.87 8.65
CA GLY A 352 27.63 -1.49 9.85
C GLY A 352 27.46 -3.01 9.90
N ALA A 353 26.33 -3.54 9.45
CA ALA A 353 26.10 -4.99 9.38
C ALA A 353 27.00 -5.67 8.33
N VAL A 354 27.23 -5.03 7.18
CA VAL A 354 28.17 -5.52 6.16
C VAL A 354 29.58 -5.50 6.70
N ARG A 355 30.02 -4.40 7.33
CA ARG A 355 31.34 -4.30 7.94
C ARG A 355 31.59 -5.39 8.98
N ALA A 356 30.61 -5.65 9.83
CA ALA A 356 30.72 -6.69 10.86
C ALA A 356 30.76 -8.12 10.27
N ALA A 357 30.16 -8.34 9.11
CA ALA A 357 30.14 -9.63 8.45
C ALA A 357 31.35 -9.88 7.54
N ASP A 358 31.84 -8.84 6.86
CA ASP A 358 32.91 -8.89 5.87
C ASP A 358 33.54 -7.51 5.70
N GLU A 359 34.58 -7.23 6.51
CA GLU A 359 35.26 -5.92 6.51
C GLU A 359 35.96 -5.64 5.17
N GLU A 360 36.53 -6.66 4.51
CA GLU A 360 37.18 -6.51 3.20
C GLU A 360 36.19 -6.02 2.13
N LEU A 361 35.01 -6.65 2.05
CA LEU A 361 33.96 -6.23 1.11
C LEU A 361 33.48 -4.80 1.42
N TRP A 362 33.27 -4.49 2.70
CA TRP A 362 32.83 -3.16 3.12
C TRP A 362 33.87 -2.08 2.76
N GLU A 363 35.15 -2.32 3.04
CA GLU A 363 36.22 -1.39 2.70
C GLU A 363 36.33 -1.16 1.20
N HIS A 364 36.20 -2.23 0.41
CA HIS A 364 36.22 -2.14 -1.05
C HIS A 364 35.09 -1.25 -1.58
N LEU A 365 33.85 -1.49 -1.16
CA LEU A 365 32.69 -0.73 -1.65
C LEU A 365 32.71 0.72 -1.17
N GLU A 366 32.85 0.96 0.14
CA GLU A 366 32.66 2.30 0.69
C GLU A 366 33.92 3.16 0.67
N ARG A 367 35.10 2.57 0.94
CA ARG A 367 36.35 3.34 1.03
C ARG A 367 37.08 3.41 -0.30
N ALA A 368 37.27 2.28 -0.97
CA ALA A 368 38.02 2.23 -2.22
C ALA A 368 37.19 2.77 -3.39
N GLN A 369 35.95 2.28 -3.56
CA GLN A 369 35.10 2.66 -4.69
C GLN A 369 34.14 3.82 -4.42
N ARG A 370 33.97 4.23 -3.16
CA ARG A 370 33.03 5.31 -2.76
C ARG A 370 31.58 5.04 -3.16
N ILE A 371 31.17 3.78 -3.19
CA ILE A 371 29.78 3.37 -3.42
C ILE A 371 28.99 3.55 -2.13
N ASN A 372 28.11 4.55 -2.11
CA ASN A 372 27.20 4.77 -0.98
C ASN A 372 26.01 3.79 -1.02
N ALA A 373 25.67 3.18 0.11
CA ALA A 373 24.51 2.30 0.27
C ALA A 373 23.19 2.91 -0.23
N GLN A 374 23.02 4.23 -0.15
CA GLN A 374 21.83 4.92 -0.63
C GLN A 374 21.55 4.69 -2.12
N PHE A 375 22.57 4.46 -2.95
CA PHE A 375 22.39 4.32 -4.41
C PHE A 375 21.88 2.95 -4.86
N TYR A 376 21.93 1.94 -4.00
CA TYR A 376 21.41 0.60 -4.30
C TYR A 376 20.39 0.12 -3.25
N ALA A 377 20.69 0.29 -1.96
CA ALA A 377 19.89 -0.28 -0.88
C ALA A 377 18.67 0.57 -0.49
N PHE A 378 18.57 1.83 -0.93
CA PHE A 378 17.38 2.65 -0.66
C PHE A 378 16.11 1.96 -1.16
N ARG A 379 16.12 1.50 -2.42
CA ARG A 379 15.02 0.75 -3.03
C ARG A 379 14.82 -0.62 -2.36
N TRP A 380 15.91 -1.32 -2.04
CA TRP A 380 15.87 -2.64 -1.40
C TRP A 380 15.09 -2.59 -0.08
N ILE A 381 15.39 -1.57 0.73
CA ILE A 381 14.81 -1.40 2.06
C ILE A 381 13.38 -0.84 1.96
N THR A 382 13.18 0.25 1.24
CA THR A 382 11.87 0.92 1.16
C THR A 382 10.79 0.07 0.50
N LEU A 383 11.17 -0.84 -0.41
CA LEU A 383 10.25 -1.74 -1.09
C LEU A 383 10.30 -3.17 -0.55
N ALA A 384 10.98 -3.40 0.59
CA ALA A 384 11.11 -4.72 1.22
C ALA A 384 11.43 -5.84 0.19
N LEU A 385 12.37 -5.54 -0.71
CA LEU A 385 12.90 -6.43 -1.76
C LEU A 385 11.91 -6.88 -2.85
N THR A 386 10.70 -6.34 -2.92
CA THR A 386 9.68 -6.78 -3.91
C THR A 386 10.06 -6.51 -5.37
N GLN A 387 11.05 -5.66 -5.60
CA GLN A 387 11.57 -5.31 -6.93
C GLN A 387 12.97 -5.90 -7.21
N GLU A 388 13.56 -6.66 -6.28
CA GLU A 388 14.83 -7.39 -6.53
C GLU A 388 14.60 -8.86 -6.89
N PHE A 389 13.47 -9.40 -6.47
CA PHE A 389 13.14 -10.80 -6.59
C PHE A 389 11.84 -10.98 -7.37
N SER A 390 11.66 -12.17 -7.96
CA SER A 390 10.41 -12.53 -8.59
C SER A 390 9.26 -12.49 -7.57
N PHE A 391 8.02 -12.34 -8.03
CA PHE A 391 6.87 -12.24 -7.13
C PHE A 391 6.75 -13.43 -6.15
N PRO A 392 6.90 -14.70 -6.58
CA PRO A 392 6.91 -15.84 -5.65
C PRO A 392 8.07 -15.81 -4.65
N ASP A 393 9.24 -15.38 -5.10
CA ASP A 393 10.45 -15.25 -4.28
C ASP A 393 10.30 -14.16 -3.21
N ALA A 394 9.71 -13.01 -3.58
CA ALA A 394 9.38 -11.94 -2.65
C ALA A 394 8.38 -12.43 -1.58
N MET A 395 7.33 -13.17 -1.98
CA MET A 395 6.39 -13.80 -1.04
C MET A 395 7.11 -14.75 -0.08
N ARG A 396 8.05 -15.56 -0.57
CA ARG A 396 8.85 -16.45 0.28
C ARG A 396 9.75 -15.67 1.23
N LEU A 397 10.42 -14.61 0.79
CA LEU A 397 11.21 -13.74 1.67
C LEU A 397 10.35 -13.12 2.76
N TRP A 398 9.12 -12.71 2.41
CA TRP A 398 8.17 -12.12 3.33
C TRP A 398 7.68 -13.10 4.40
N ASP A 399 7.57 -14.40 4.11
CA ASP A 399 7.29 -15.42 5.13
C ASP A 399 8.33 -15.34 6.27
N SER A 400 9.62 -15.17 5.95
CA SER A 400 10.69 -14.99 6.95
C SER A 400 10.70 -13.61 7.57
N LEU A 401 10.51 -12.56 6.76
CA LEU A 401 10.49 -11.16 7.21
C LEU A 401 9.42 -10.93 8.29
N LEU A 402 8.20 -11.40 8.05
CA LEU A 402 7.04 -11.19 8.91
C LEU A 402 7.06 -12.05 10.17
N SER A 403 7.82 -13.14 10.16
CA SER A 403 7.87 -14.10 11.26
C SER A 403 9.10 -13.95 12.16
N ASP A 404 10.09 -13.15 11.78
CA ASP A 404 11.33 -13.02 12.52
C ASP A 404 11.11 -12.45 13.93
N PRO A 405 11.52 -13.15 15.00
CA PRO A 405 11.37 -12.67 16.37
C PRO A 405 12.24 -11.43 16.67
N ALA A 406 13.30 -11.18 15.90
CA ALA A 406 14.14 -10.00 16.08
C ALA A 406 13.54 -8.74 15.44
N GLY A 407 12.38 -8.83 14.76
CA GLY A 407 11.74 -7.71 14.08
C GLY A 407 12.00 -7.70 12.56
N ARG A 408 11.08 -7.06 11.82
CA ARG A 408 11.09 -7.09 10.34
C ARG A 408 12.26 -6.29 9.80
N THR A 409 12.53 -5.11 10.35
CA THR A 409 13.67 -4.28 9.94
C THR A 409 15.01 -5.02 10.10
N ASP A 410 15.23 -5.69 11.23
CA ASP A 410 16.47 -6.44 11.45
C ASP A 410 16.58 -7.67 10.55
N CYS A 411 15.46 -8.33 10.23
CA CYS A 411 15.42 -9.41 9.25
C CYS A 411 15.77 -8.89 7.84
N LEU A 412 15.15 -7.78 7.42
CA LEU A 412 15.41 -7.14 6.14
C LEU A 412 16.88 -6.76 5.98
N LEU A 413 17.48 -6.14 7.00
CA LEU A 413 18.90 -5.81 6.98
C LEU A 413 19.79 -7.06 6.86
N ARG A 414 19.45 -8.17 7.53
CA ARG A 414 20.15 -9.45 7.35
C ARG A 414 20.03 -9.99 5.93
N LEU A 415 18.85 -9.90 5.31
CA LEU A 415 18.63 -10.30 3.92
C LEU A 415 19.47 -9.44 2.96
N CYS A 416 19.47 -8.11 3.13
CA CYS A 416 20.30 -7.21 2.33
C CYS A 416 21.81 -7.48 2.51
N THR A 417 22.28 -7.75 3.73
CA THR A 417 23.67 -8.15 3.97
C THR A 417 23.97 -9.49 3.29
N ALA A 418 23.06 -10.48 3.39
CA ALA A 418 23.22 -11.77 2.74
C ALA A 418 23.28 -11.66 1.20
N MET A 419 22.53 -10.74 0.60
CA MET A 419 22.62 -10.41 -0.83
C MET A 419 24.01 -9.91 -1.21
N LEU A 420 24.55 -8.92 -0.48
CA LEU A 420 25.89 -8.39 -0.75
C LEU A 420 26.98 -9.48 -0.63
N LEU A 421 26.89 -10.33 0.40
CA LEU A 421 27.81 -11.44 0.55
C LEU A 421 27.65 -12.49 -0.56
N HIS A 422 26.45 -12.66 -1.10
CA HIS A 422 26.18 -13.62 -2.19
C HIS A 422 26.98 -13.27 -3.44
N VAL A 423 26.97 -11.99 -3.82
CA VAL A 423 27.70 -11.48 -4.98
C VAL A 423 29.12 -10.99 -4.65
N ARG A 424 29.63 -11.29 -3.45
CA ARG A 424 30.92 -10.80 -2.92
C ARG A 424 32.08 -10.87 -3.93
N GLN A 425 32.28 -12.03 -4.56
CA GLN A 425 33.42 -12.24 -5.46
C GLN A 425 33.34 -11.29 -6.68
N GLN A 426 32.14 -11.15 -7.25
CA GLN A 426 31.90 -10.23 -8.36
C GLN A 426 32.11 -8.77 -7.94
N LEU A 427 31.74 -8.42 -6.70
CA LEU A 427 31.94 -7.07 -6.17
C LEU A 427 33.43 -6.75 -5.94
N LEU A 428 34.23 -7.69 -5.45
CA LEU A 428 35.67 -7.45 -5.22
C LEU A 428 36.47 -7.36 -6.52
N GLU A 429 36.05 -8.10 -7.55
CA GLU A 429 36.67 -8.08 -8.88
C GLU A 429 36.21 -6.89 -9.75
N GLY A 430 35.01 -6.37 -9.48
CA GLY A 430 34.39 -5.30 -10.27
C GLY A 430 34.91 -3.90 -9.94
N ASP A 431 34.70 -2.96 -10.85
CA ASP A 431 34.93 -1.53 -10.66
C ASP A 431 33.65 -0.79 -10.23
N PHE A 432 33.73 0.53 -9.99
CA PHE A 432 32.59 1.34 -9.56
C PHE A 432 31.35 1.14 -10.45
N ALA A 433 31.53 1.21 -11.78
CA ALA A 433 30.42 1.14 -12.72
C ALA A 433 29.80 -0.26 -12.78
N SER A 434 30.64 -1.30 -12.79
CA SER A 434 30.19 -2.70 -12.81
C SER A 434 29.46 -3.06 -11.52
N ASN A 435 29.98 -2.64 -10.36
CA ASN A 435 29.37 -2.90 -9.06
C ASN A 435 28.07 -2.13 -8.87
N MET A 436 28.01 -0.86 -9.27
CA MET A 436 26.77 -0.09 -9.22
C MET A 436 25.68 -0.75 -10.08
N LYS A 437 26.04 -1.17 -11.31
CA LYS A 437 25.11 -1.86 -12.20
C LYS A 437 24.65 -3.19 -11.61
N LEU A 438 25.56 -3.98 -11.04
CA LEU A 438 25.25 -5.26 -10.40
C LEU A 438 24.30 -5.10 -9.21
N LEU A 439 24.48 -4.06 -8.40
CA LEU A 439 23.65 -3.81 -7.22
C LEU A 439 22.29 -3.20 -7.57
N GLN A 440 22.22 -2.36 -8.61
CA GLN A 440 20.94 -1.80 -9.08
C GLN A 440 20.10 -2.81 -9.87
N HIS A 441 20.74 -3.79 -10.49
CA HIS A 441 20.13 -4.89 -11.24
C HIS A 441 20.64 -6.22 -10.70
N TYR A 442 20.14 -6.58 -9.52
CA TYR A 442 20.59 -7.75 -8.80
C TYR A 442 20.40 -9.03 -9.65
N PRO A 443 21.40 -9.93 -9.71
CA PRO A 443 21.34 -11.09 -10.59
C PRO A 443 20.28 -12.10 -10.11
N PRO A 444 19.63 -12.84 -11.04
CA PRO A 444 18.74 -13.93 -10.67
C PRO A 444 19.43 -14.91 -9.74
N THR A 445 18.86 -15.09 -8.54
CA THR A 445 19.48 -15.86 -7.45
C THR A 445 18.45 -16.75 -6.79
N ASP A 446 18.85 -17.96 -6.40
CA ASP A 446 18.02 -18.82 -5.55
C ASP A 446 17.86 -18.18 -4.16
N VAL A 447 16.62 -17.76 -3.85
CA VAL A 447 16.26 -17.17 -2.55
C VAL A 447 16.63 -18.05 -1.37
N SER A 448 16.63 -19.37 -1.55
CA SER A 448 17.03 -20.32 -0.50
C SER A 448 18.47 -20.08 -0.03
N LEU A 449 19.38 -19.70 -0.95
CA LEU A 449 20.76 -19.39 -0.62
C LEU A 449 20.89 -18.07 0.15
N ILE A 450 20.08 -17.06 -0.22
CA ILE A 450 20.02 -15.78 0.50
C ILE A 450 19.53 -16.00 1.92
N LEU A 451 18.45 -16.76 2.10
CA LEU A 451 17.88 -17.11 3.40
C LEU A 451 18.87 -17.89 4.28
N GLN A 452 19.55 -18.90 3.72
CA GLN A 452 20.56 -19.66 4.45
C GLN A 452 21.71 -18.77 4.95
N ARG A 453 22.17 -17.84 4.12
CA ARG A 453 23.21 -16.87 4.49
C ARG A 453 22.72 -15.89 5.55
N ALA A 454 21.50 -15.36 5.41
CA ALA A 454 20.89 -14.50 6.42
C ALA A 454 20.77 -15.19 7.79
N GLU A 455 20.44 -16.49 7.82
CA GLU A 455 20.38 -17.26 9.06
C GLU A 455 21.77 -17.55 9.65
N ALA A 456 22.80 -17.72 8.81
CA ALA A 456 24.19 -17.80 9.29
C ALA A 456 24.62 -16.49 9.99
N LEU A 457 24.24 -15.33 9.44
CA LEU A 457 24.51 -14.01 10.03
C LEU A 457 23.83 -13.82 11.40
N LYS A 458 22.64 -14.39 11.59
CA LYS A 458 21.94 -14.36 12.87
C LYS A 458 22.72 -15.10 13.95
N ARG A 459 23.27 -16.28 13.62
CA ARG A 459 24.05 -17.12 14.55
C ARG A 459 25.38 -16.48 14.95
N MET A 460 26.04 -15.77 14.04
CA MET A 460 27.31 -15.08 14.35
C MET A 460 27.13 -13.98 15.42
N LYS A 461 26.01 -13.25 15.41
CA LYS A 461 25.71 -12.25 16.46
C LYS A 461 25.46 -12.89 17.82
N SER A 462 24.87 -14.08 17.88
CA SER A 462 24.60 -14.79 19.14
C SER A 462 25.85 -15.36 19.82
N VAL A 463 26.91 -15.62 19.05
CA VAL A 463 28.18 -16.15 19.59
C VAL A 463 29.03 -15.05 20.24
N ILE A 464 29.02 -13.83 19.69
CA ILE A 464 29.83 -12.71 20.18
C ILE A 464 29.30 -12.11 21.50
N VAL A 465 28.04 -12.38 21.89
CA VAL A 465 27.44 -11.88 23.14
C VAL A 465 27.65 -12.86 24.31
N LEU A 466 28.27 -14.02 24.08
CA LEU A 466 28.51 -15.06 25.09
C LEU A 466 29.99 -15.20 25.51
N ASP A 467 30.87 -14.37 24.96
CA ASP A 467 32.26 -14.19 25.40
C ASP A 467 32.45 -12.78 25.98
#